data_AF-A0A6A1QI31-F1
#
_entry.id   AF-A0A6A1QI31-F1
#
_cell.length_a   1.000
_cell.length_b   1.000
_cell.length_c   1.000
_cell.angle_alpha   90.00
_cell.angle_beta   90.00
_cell.angle_gamma   90.00
#
_symmetry.space_group_name_H-M   'P 1'
#
loop_
_entity.id
_entity.type
_entity.pdbx_description
1 polymer ?
#
loop_
_entity_poly.entity_id
_entity_poly.type
_entity_poly.pdbx_seq_one_letter_code
_entity_poly.pdbx_strand_id
1 'polypeptide(L)'
;MQKHRKDEAHKRYLLLSIDQRKKMLTNLRKTNYAVFEKTCRELGIEYTFPPLYYRKAHRLWVTKKALCIRVFQEAQKLKKQKRALKAAAAAARKQGQKNPESPSKTEPEAIKENQ
;
A
#
# COMPACT_ATOMS: atom_id res chain seq x y z
N MET A 1 37.72 -7.73 -6.87
CA MET A 1 37.09 -8.39 -5.70
C MET A 1 36.63 -9.83 -5.93
N GLN A 2 36.15 -10.24 -7.12
CA GLN A 2 35.70 -11.62 -7.34
C GLN A 2 36.84 -12.66 -7.17
N LYS A 3 38.01 -12.35 -7.72
CA LYS A 3 39.25 -13.15 -7.59
C LYS A 3 39.92 -12.96 -6.22
N HIS A 4 40.28 -11.73 -5.86
CA HIS A 4 40.88 -11.39 -4.56
C HIS A 4 39.84 -10.82 -3.61
N ARG A 5 39.35 -11.65 -2.68
CA ARG A 5 38.24 -11.31 -1.77
C ARG A 5 38.67 -10.64 -0.46
N LYS A 6 39.89 -10.91 0.00
CA LYS A 6 40.44 -10.40 1.28
C LYS A 6 41.10 -9.02 1.16
N ASP A 7 41.18 -8.48 -0.04
CA ASP A 7 41.77 -7.15 -0.27
C ASP A 7 40.80 -6.05 0.17
N GLU A 8 40.99 -5.53 1.38
CA GLU A 8 40.14 -4.48 1.94
C GLU A 8 40.45 -3.09 1.35
N ALA A 9 41.63 -2.87 0.77
CA ALA A 9 41.97 -1.60 0.15
C ALA A 9 41.14 -1.37 -1.12
N HIS A 10 41.15 -2.34 -2.04
CA HIS A 10 40.33 -2.27 -3.26
C HIS A 10 38.83 -2.25 -2.96
N LYS A 11 38.39 -2.95 -1.90
CA LYS A 11 37.00 -2.87 -1.43
C LYS A 11 36.62 -1.47 -0.99
N ARG A 12 37.48 -0.80 -0.22
CA ARG A 12 37.26 0.58 0.21
C ARG A 12 37.18 1.54 -0.98
N TYR A 13 38.12 1.45 -1.91
CA TYR A 13 38.10 2.29 -3.12
C TYR A 13 36.85 2.07 -3.98
N LEU A 14 36.40 0.82 -4.11
CA LEU A 14 35.17 0.49 -4.81
C LEU A 14 33.93 1.11 -4.14
N LEU A 15 33.82 1.04 -2.81
CA LEU A 15 32.70 1.65 -2.10
C LEU A 15 32.70 3.18 -2.26
N LEU A 16 33.88 3.80 -2.16
CA LEU A 16 34.04 5.24 -2.37
C LEU A 16 33.65 5.68 -3.80
N SER A 17 34.07 4.93 -4.82
CA SER A 17 33.73 5.27 -6.22
C SER A 17 32.24 5.10 -6.50
N ILE A 18 31.60 4.10 -5.88
CA ILE A 18 30.13 3.92 -5.94
C ILE A 18 29.43 5.13 -5.32
N ASP A 19 29.87 5.61 -4.17
CA ASP A 19 29.25 6.74 -3.48
C ASP A 19 29.49 8.06 -4.22
N GLN A 20 30.68 8.27 -4.79
CA GLN A 20 30.97 9.39 -5.67
C GLN A 20 30.05 9.39 -6.90
N ARG A 21 29.89 8.24 -7.55
CA ARG A 21 28.97 8.09 -8.69
C ARG A 21 27.53 8.42 -8.30
N LYS A 22 27.04 7.94 -7.16
CA LYS A 22 25.70 8.28 -6.65
C LYS A 22 25.53 9.77 -6.40
N LYS A 23 26.56 10.44 -5.88
CA LYS A 23 26.58 11.91 -5.69
C LYS A 23 26.47 12.63 -7.03
N MET A 24 27.22 12.21 -8.04
CA MET A 24 27.15 12.78 -9.40
C MET A 24 25.77 12.56 -10.06
N LEU A 25 25.20 11.36 -9.94
CA LEU A 25 23.85 11.08 -10.42
C LEU A 25 22.78 11.94 -9.73
N THR A 26 22.94 12.20 -8.43
CA THR A 26 22.05 13.10 -7.68
C THR A 26 22.14 14.54 -8.20
N ASN A 27 23.34 15.00 -8.56
CA ASN A 27 23.53 16.32 -9.16
C ASN A 27 22.93 16.39 -10.56
N LEU A 28 23.21 15.39 -11.41
CA LEU A 28 22.64 15.31 -12.77
C LEU A 28 21.11 15.33 -12.74
N ARG A 29 20.51 14.59 -11.81
CA ARG A 29 19.06 14.58 -11.65
C ARG A 29 18.49 15.96 -11.28
N LYS A 30 19.23 16.77 -10.52
CA LYS A 30 18.81 18.13 -10.15
C LYS A 30 18.98 19.13 -11.29
N THR A 31 19.96 18.93 -12.17
CA THR A 31 20.29 19.87 -13.25
C THR A 31 19.62 19.52 -14.57
N ASN A 32 19.79 18.28 -15.07
CA ASN A 32 19.26 17.82 -16.34
C ASN A 32 18.72 16.40 -16.24
N TYR A 33 17.40 16.30 -16.13
CA TYR A 33 16.71 15.03 -15.96
C TYR A 33 16.78 14.13 -17.21
N ALA A 34 16.72 14.69 -18.42
CA ALA A 34 16.71 13.90 -19.66
C ALA A 34 18.04 13.14 -19.85
N VAL A 35 19.15 13.81 -19.58
CA VAL A 35 20.49 13.18 -19.62
C VAL A 35 20.63 12.16 -18.50
N PHE A 36 20.13 12.46 -17.30
CA PHE A 36 20.11 11.51 -16.19
C PHE A 36 19.36 10.21 -16.56
N GLU A 37 18.17 10.30 -17.14
CA GLU A 37 17.39 9.11 -17.50
C GLU A 37 18.05 8.29 -18.62
N LYS A 38 18.63 8.97 -19.62
CA LYS A 38 19.38 8.33 -20.70
C LYS A 38 20.61 7.59 -20.16
N THR A 39 21.42 8.25 -19.34
CA THR A 39 22.63 7.64 -18.74
C THR A 39 22.30 6.46 -17.82
N CYS A 40 21.24 6.54 -17.01
CA CYS A 40 20.76 5.42 -16.20
C CYS A 40 20.36 4.21 -17.07
N ARG A 41 19.68 4.45 -18.20
CA ARG A 41 19.30 3.38 -19.15
C ARG A 41 20.51 2.77 -19.86
N GLU A 42 21.40 3.59 -20.39
CA GLU A 42 22.58 3.12 -21.14
C GLU A 42 23.57 2.34 -20.26
N LEU A 43 23.79 2.80 -19.02
CA LEU A 43 24.68 2.13 -18.08
C LEU A 43 24.00 1.00 -17.30
N GLY A 44 22.69 0.80 -17.48
CA GLY A 44 21.90 -0.18 -16.73
C GLY A 44 21.90 0.06 -15.22
N ILE A 45 21.95 1.33 -14.79
CA ILE A 45 22.01 1.70 -13.37
C ILE A 45 20.63 2.13 -12.89
N GLU A 46 20.09 1.41 -11.91
CA GLU A 46 18.90 1.85 -11.18
C GLU A 46 19.28 2.88 -10.10
N TYR A 47 18.64 4.05 -10.15
CA TYR A 47 18.83 5.08 -9.13
C TYR A 47 17.86 4.87 -7.95
N THR A 48 18.41 4.46 -6.80
CA THR A 48 17.65 4.33 -5.56
C THR A 48 17.87 5.54 -4.65
N PHE A 49 16.78 6.06 -4.07
CA PHE A 49 16.88 7.11 -3.07
C PHE A 49 17.58 6.60 -1.79
N PRO A 50 18.42 7.42 -1.15
CA PRO A 50 19.00 7.05 0.14
C PRO A 50 17.89 6.90 1.19
N PRO A 51 18.02 5.94 2.13
CA PRO A 51 17.07 5.82 3.23
C PRO A 51 17.17 7.06 4.13
N LEU A 52 16.02 7.44 4.71
CA LEU A 52 15.96 8.59 5.63
C LEU A 52 16.80 8.38 6.90
N TYR A 53 16.85 7.13 7.39
CA TYR A 53 17.55 6.79 8.62
C TYR A 53 18.38 5.52 8.46
N TYR A 54 19.69 5.63 8.72
CA TYR A 54 20.61 4.48 8.74
C TYR A 54 20.58 3.80 10.12
N ARG A 55 19.49 3.11 10.42
CA ARG A 55 19.37 2.33 11.67
C ARG A 55 19.78 0.88 11.43
N LYS A 56 20.58 0.32 12.33
CA LYS A 56 20.93 -1.11 12.28
C LYS A 56 19.72 -1.95 12.65
N ALA A 57 19.30 -2.81 11.73
CA ALA A 57 18.25 -3.80 11.97
C ALA A 57 18.78 -4.94 12.85
N HIS A 58 18.76 -4.75 14.17
CA HIS A 58 19.18 -5.78 15.13
C HIS A 58 18.09 -6.86 15.29
N ARG A 59 18.49 -8.06 15.73
CA ARG A 59 17.61 -9.25 15.80
C ARG A 59 16.28 -8.97 16.53
N LEU A 60 16.34 -8.36 17.71
CA LEU A 60 15.14 -8.04 18.50
C LEU A 60 14.19 -7.09 17.75
N TRP A 61 14.70 -6.04 17.12
CA TRP A 61 13.88 -5.11 16.34
C TRP A 61 13.26 -5.77 15.11
N VAL A 62 14.00 -6.63 14.41
CA VAL A 62 13.46 -7.38 13.27
C VAL A 62 12.29 -8.27 13.71
N THR A 63 12.46 -9.05 14.78
CA THR A 63 11.40 -9.91 15.32
C THR A 63 10.20 -9.10 15.80
N LYS A 64 10.45 -8.04 16.58
CA LYS A 64 9.39 -7.16 17.07
C LYS A 64 8.62 -6.51 15.92
N LYS A 65 9.33 -5.99 14.91
CA LYS A 65 8.71 -5.32 13.77
C LYS A 65 7.87 -6.31 12.95
N ALA A 66 8.37 -7.52 12.72
CA ALA A 66 7.63 -8.58 12.02
C ALA A 66 6.35 -8.97 12.77
N LEU A 67 6.42 -9.12 14.10
CA LEU A 67 5.26 -9.38 14.94
C LEU A 67 4.24 -8.24 14.87
N CYS A 68 4.69 -6.98 15.00
CA CYS A 68 3.81 -5.82 14.91
C CYS A 68 3.07 -5.75 13.56
N ILE A 69 3.75 -6.10 12.45
CA ILE A 69 3.11 -6.15 11.13
C ILE A 69 2.00 -7.22 11.10
N ARG A 70 2.25 -8.42 11.62
CA ARG A 70 1.24 -9.49 11.69
C ARG A 70 0.03 -9.08 12.55
N VAL A 71 0.29 -8.55 13.74
CA VAL A 71 -0.76 -8.08 14.66
C VAL A 71 -1.60 -6.98 14.01
N PHE A 72 -0.96 -6.05 13.29
CA PHE A 72 -1.66 -4.99 12.58
C PHE A 72 -2.59 -5.54 11.49
N GLN A 73 -2.12 -6.50 10.69
CA GLN A 73 -2.92 -7.15 9.64
C GLN A 73 -4.13 -7.89 10.23
N GLU A 74 -3.94 -8.66 11.30
CA GLU A 74 -5.03 -9.38 11.96
C GLU A 74 -6.04 -8.41 12.59
N ALA A 75 -5.58 -7.35 13.26
CA ALA A 75 -6.45 -6.33 13.80
C ALA A 75 -7.27 -5.61 12.69
N GLN A 76 -6.67 -5.37 11.52
CA GLN A 76 -7.36 -4.77 10.38
C GLN A 76 -8.45 -5.71 9.82
N LYS A 77 -8.18 -7.03 9.73
CA LYS A 77 -9.17 -8.04 9.32
C LYS A 77 -10.37 -8.05 10.26
N LEU A 78 -10.14 -8.11 11.58
CA LEU A 78 -11.22 -8.11 12.57
C LEU A 78 -12.04 -6.81 12.53
N LYS A 79 -11.38 -5.65 12.35
CA LYS A 79 -12.08 -4.37 12.17
C LYS A 79 -12.96 -4.37 10.92
N LYS A 80 -12.49 -4.93 9.81
CA LYS A 80 -13.24 -5.05 8.56
C LYS A 80 -14.48 -5.93 8.74
N GLN A 81 -14.34 -7.09 9.40
CA GLN A 81 -15.45 -7.99 9.72
C GLN A 81 -16.50 -7.30 10.61
N LYS A 82 -16.07 -6.63 11.68
CA LYS A 82 -16.99 -5.88 12.57
C LYS A 82 -17.75 -4.78 11.83
N ARG A 83 -17.11 -4.07 10.89
CA ARG A 83 -17.77 -3.06 10.05
C ARG A 83 -18.79 -3.69 9.10
N ALA A 84 -18.46 -4.83 8.48
CA ALA A 84 -19.37 -5.56 7.59
C ALA A 84 -20.61 -6.06 8.34
N LEU A 85 -20.44 -6.64 9.54
CA LEU A 85 -21.56 -7.09 10.37
C LEU A 85 -22.46 -5.92 10.79
N LYS A 86 -21.89 -4.78 11.19
CA LYS A 86 -22.67 -3.57 11.50
C LYS A 86 -23.44 -3.04 10.29
N ALA A 87 -22.82 -3.04 9.11
CA ALA A 87 -23.47 -2.62 7.88
C ALA A 87 -24.62 -3.57 7.48
N ALA A 88 -24.42 -4.89 7.59
CA ALA A 88 -25.44 -5.89 7.34
C ALA A 88 -26.63 -5.75 8.31
N ALA A 89 -26.35 -5.57 9.61
CA ALA A 89 -27.40 -5.33 10.61
C ALA A 89 -28.17 -4.03 10.36
N ALA A 90 -27.49 -2.96 9.94
CA ALA A 90 -28.14 -1.70 9.59
C ALA A 90 -29.00 -1.82 8.31
N ALA A 91 -28.53 -2.56 7.31
CA ALA A 91 -29.29 -2.84 6.09
C ALA A 91 -30.55 -3.68 6.38
N ALA A 92 -30.42 -4.71 7.22
CA ALA A 92 -31.56 -5.53 7.66
C ALA A 92 -32.62 -4.71 8.41
N ARG A 93 -32.21 -3.79 9.30
CA ARG A 93 -33.14 -2.86 9.97
C ARG A 93 -33.87 -1.94 8.99
N LYS A 94 -33.17 -1.43 7.98
CA LYS A 94 -33.78 -0.59 6.92
C LYS A 94 -34.76 -1.38 6.03
N GLN A 95 -34.51 -2.65 5.77
CA GLN A 95 -35.45 -3.51 5.04
C GLN A 95 -36.67 -3.88 5.90
N GLY A 96 -36.48 -4.16 7.19
CA GLY A 96 -37.59 -4.45 8.12
C GLY A 96 -38.53 -3.25 8.33
N GLN A 97 -38.02 -2.01 8.31
CA GLN A 97 -38.85 -0.80 8.35
C GLN A 97 -39.57 -0.50 7.02
N LYS A 98 -39.13 -1.08 5.90
CA LYS A 98 -39.78 -0.90 4.59
C LYS A 98 -40.95 -1.87 4.36
N ASN A 99 -41.23 -2.76 5.30
CA ASN A 99 -42.27 -3.79 5.18
C ASN A 99 -43.38 -3.65 6.23
N PRO A 100 -44.20 -2.57 6.17
CA PRO A 100 -45.57 -2.65 6.60
C PRO A 100 -46.49 -2.18 5.46
N GLU A 101 -46.70 -3.01 4.45
CA GLU A 101 -47.86 -2.87 3.57
C GLU A 101 -48.30 -4.28 3.13
N SER A 102 -49.03 -4.91 4.04
CA SER A 102 -49.86 -6.09 3.74
C SER A 102 -50.92 -5.71 2.69
N PRO A 103 -51.35 -6.65 1.83
CA PRO A 103 -52.22 -6.37 0.70
C PRO A 103 -53.66 -6.15 1.17
N SER A 104 -54.12 -4.89 1.20
CA SER A 104 -55.54 -4.60 1.33
C SER A 104 -56.23 -4.92 0.01
N LYS A 105 -56.91 -6.07 -0.02
CA LYS A 105 -58.01 -6.34 -0.94
C LYS A 105 -59.03 -5.22 -0.83
N THR A 106 -59.33 -4.57 -1.94
CA THR A 106 -60.62 -3.92 -2.18
C THR A 106 -61.04 -4.28 -3.59
N GLU A 107 -62.04 -5.16 -3.68
CA GLU A 107 -62.79 -5.43 -4.90
C GLU A 107 -63.54 -4.15 -5.35
N PRO A 108 -63.78 -3.97 -6.66
CA PRO A 108 -64.36 -2.75 -7.20
C PRO A 108 -65.88 -2.68 -6.96
N GLU A 109 -66.35 -1.58 -6.37
CA GLU A 109 -67.77 -1.23 -6.34
C GLU A 109 -68.29 -0.98 -7.76
N ALA A 110 -69.34 -1.72 -8.12
CA ALA A 110 -70.10 -1.54 -9.35
C ALA A 110 -70.83 -0.19 -9.33
N ILE A 111 -70.50 0.67 -10.28
CA ILE A 111 -71.27 1.86 -10.62
C ILE A 111 -72.60 1.37 -11.22
N LYS A 112 -73.71 1.63 -10.51
CA LYS A 112 -75.05 1.56 -11.08
C LYS A 112 -75.35 2.90 -11.77
N GLU A 113 -75.36 2.89 -13.09
CA GLU A 113 -76.01 3.90 -13.93
C GLU A 113 -77.52 3.94 -13.63
N ASN A 114 -78.10 5.14 -13.65
CA ASN A 114 -79.53 5.35 -13.89
C ASN A 114 -79.74 6.71 -14.56
N GLN A 115 -80.48 6.65 -15.67
CA GLN A 115 -81.07 7.70 -16.53
C GLN A 115 -80.27 8.17 -17.74
#